data_AF-A0A969VLN4-F1
#
_entry.id   AF-A0A969VLN4-F1
#
_cell.length_a   1.000
_cell.length_b   1.000
_cell.length_c   1.000
_cell.angle_alpha   90.00
_cell.angle_beta   90.00
_cell.angle_gamma   90.00
#
_symmetry.space_group_name_H-M   'P 1'
#
loop_
_entity.id
_entity.type
_entity.pdbx_description
1 polymer ?
#
loop_
_entity_poly.entity_id
_entity_poly.type
_entity_poly.pdbx_seq_one_letter_code
_entity_poly.pdbx_strand_id
1 'polypeptide(L)'
;MGSKDRERFGHLADKMAVLAARRAKAAGGFVSQPEPRSMGLYARGKQLVAGNVLLAGHLVEVPDTALWDIAAPDAAFTAEAHGFAWLDDLAAYGTPAARKRAQDWTWGWIARFGAVRGPGWTPDLTGRRIIRWIHHATLLLWGRDRAESEAFYRALAAQAVYLSRRWHAAAPGLPQFEALTGLVYAGQSLIGMERLVTPATTALSRLCEAEVDAEGGIPTRNPEDLLEVLTLLTWAASAMTEAGRPVPAAVATAITRIAPALRCLRHADGDLARFHGGGKGVEGRLDQALAAAGARPGFAPAIAMGFVRLSGRRTSVIVDAS
;
A
#
# COMPACT_ATOMS: atom_id res chain seq x y z
N MET A 1 -26.53 2.35 -20.89
CA MET A 1 -25.25 2.05 -21.57
C MET A 1 -24.96 0.57 -21.37
N GLY A 2 -24.85 -0.22 -22.44
CA GLY A 2 -24.78 -1.69 -22.35
C GLY A 2 -23.43 -2.19 -21.78
N SER A 3 -23.43 -3.41 -21.24
CA SER A 3 -22.22 -4.06 -20.66
C SER A 3 -21.05 -4.14 -21.68
N LYS A 4 -21.34 -4.42 -22.96
CA LYS A 4 -20.33 -4.44 -24.04
C LYS A 4 -19.70 -3.07 -24.33
N ASP A 5 -20.46 -1.99 -24.18
CA ASP A 5 -19.93 -0.64 -24.38
C ASP A 5 -19.01 -0.27 -23.20
N ARG A 6 -19.39 -0.60 -21.96
CA ARG A 6 -18.55 -0.41 -20.77
C ARG A 6 -17.21 -1.16 -20.89
N GLU A 7 -17.21 -2.40 -21.39
CA GLU A 7 -15.97 -3.17 -21.62
C GLU A 7 -15.08 -2.54 -22.71
N ARG A 8 -15.67 -2.09 -23.83
CA ARG A 8 -14.92 -1.42 -24.90
C ARG A 8 -14.30 -0.09 -24.44
N PHE A 9 -15.05 0.72 -23.68
CA PHE A 9 -14.54 1.96 -23.10
C PHE A 9 -13.44 1.69 -22.06
N GLY A 10 -13.57 0.62 -21.26
CA GLY A 10 -12.52 0.16 -20.33
C GLY A 10 -11.21 -0.15 -21.05
N HIS A 11 -11.26 -0.98 -22.11
CA HIS A 11 -10.08 -1.35 -22.88
C HIS A 11 -9.39 -0.16 -23.58
N LEU A 12 -10.16 0.82 -24.08
CA LEU A 12 -9.58 2.02 -24.68
C LEU A 12 -8.90 2.90 -23.62
N ALA A 13 -9.54 3.07 -22.47
CA ALA A 13 -8.98 3.81 -21.34
C ALA A 13 -7.67 3.17 -20.83
N ASP A 14 -7.61 1.85 -20.77
CA ASP A 14 -6.39 1.11 -20.43
C ASP A 14 -5.27 1.37 -21.42
N LYS A 15 -5.54 1.22 -22.73
CA LYS A 15 -4.55 1.49 -23.78
C LYS A 15 -4.03 2.93 -23.71
N MET A 16 -4.91 3.89 -23.43
CA MET A 16 -4.54 5.29 -23.33
C MET A 16 -3.71 5.62 -22.09
N ALA A 17 -4.03 4.99 -20.96
CA ALA A 17 -3.21 5.11 -19.75
C ALA A 17 -1.83 4.50 -19.94
N VAL A 18 -1.76 3.32 -20.57
CA VAL A 18 -0.49 2.66 -20.92
C VAL A 18 0.36 3.53 -21.85
N LEU A 19 -0.24 4.10 -22.91
CA LEU A 19 0.48 4.99 -23.82
C LEU A 19 1.01 6.23 -23.12
N ALA A 20 0.20 6.86 -22.26
CA ALA A 20 0.60 8.04 -21.51
C ALA A 20 1.73 7.72 -20.52
N ALA A 21 1.65 6.59 -19.83
CA ALA A 21 2.69 6.14 -18.91
C ALA A 21 4.01 5.84 -19.63
N ARG A 22 3.97 5.23 -20.82
CA ARG A 22 5.17 5.02 -21.66
C ARG A 22 5.81 6.32 -22.15
N ARG A 23 5.02 7.37 -22.33
CA ARG A 23 5.47 8.71 -22.75
C ARG A 23 5.75 9.64 -21.58
N ALA A 24 5.64 9.17 -20.35
CA ALA A 24 5.91 9.98 -19.17
C ALA A 24 7.37 10.45 -19.19
N LYS A 25 7.58 11.76 -19.01
CA LYS A 25 8.92 12.28 -18.74
C LYS A 25 9.39 11.68 -17.41
N ALA A 26 10.64 11.23 -17.37
CA ALA A 26 11.24 10.75 -16.13
C ALA A 26 11.18 11.84 -15.05
N ALA A 27 10.95 11.43 -13.81
CA ALA A 27 11.08 12.34 -12.67
C ALA A 27 12.52 12.86 -12.60
N GLY A 28 12.68 14.12 -12.20
CA GLY A 28 14.00 14.76 -12.09
C GLY A 28 14.83 14.26 -10.90
N GLY A 29 14.24 13.43 -10.03
CA GLY A 29 14.79 12.99 -8.75
C GLY A 29 13.72 13.04 -7.66
N PHE A 30 14.16 12.98 -6.40
CA PHE A 30 13.30 13.19 -5.24
C PHE A 30 13.37 14.65 -4.75
N VAL A 31 12.21 15.25 -4.48
CA VAL A 31 12.10 16.52 -3.72
C VAL A 31 12.39 16.24 -2.24
N SER A 32 11.84 15.14 -1.75
CA SER A 32 12.09 14.60 -0.41
C SER A 32 11.92 13.08 -0.44
N GLN A 33 12.63 12.40 0.46
CA GLN A 33 12.43 10.98 0.74
C GLN A 33 11.78 10.90 2.13
N PRO A 34 10.47 10.63 2.21
CA PRO A 34 9.86 10.39 3.52
C PRO A 34 10.52 9.17 4.15
N GLU A 35 10.83 9.26 5.45
CA GLU A 35 11.38 8.13 6.19
C GLU A 35 10.50 6.88 5.98
N PRO A 36 11.10 5.70 5.71
CA PRO A 36 10.32 4.48 5.57
C PRO A 36 9.52 4.22 6.85
N ARG A 37 8.19 4.27 6.73
CA ARG A 37 7.25 4.01 7.83
C ARG A 37 6.74 2.57 7.84
N SER A 38 6.94 1.85 6.75
CA SER A 38 6.56 0.46 6.63
C SER A 38 7.49 -0.43 7.45
N MET A 39 6.90 -1.37 8.20
CA MET A 39 7.66 -2.36 8.97
C MET A 39 7.71 -3.67 8.21
N GLY A 40 8.94 -4.15 8.00
CA GLY A 40 9.21 -5.52 7.58
C GLY A 40 9.53 -6.44 8.74
N LEU A 41 9.45 -7.73 8.48
CA LEU A 41 9.79 -8.79 9.42
C LEU A 41 11.20 -9.31 9.13
N TYR A 42 12.09 -9.14 10.12
CA TYR A 42 13.48 -9.61 10.05
C TYR A 42 13.58 -11.09 9.60
N ALA A 43 12.75 -11.96 10.18
CA ALA A 43 12.74 -13.38 9.86
C ALA A 43 12.38 -13.66 8.39
N ARG A 44 11.41 -12.91 7.83
CA ARG A 44 11.03 -13.02 6.41
C ARG A 44 12.15 -12.51 5.51
N GLY A 45 12.80 -11.40 5.86
CA GLY A 45 13.95 -10.90 5.10
C GLY A 45 15.10 -11.91 5.05
N LYS A 46 15.38 -12.59 6.18
CA LYS A 46 16.35 -13.69 6.24
C LYS A 46 15.95 -14.86 5.34
N GLN A 47 14.68 -15.27 5.36
CA GLN A 47 14.15 -16.33 4.50
C GLN A 47 14.25 -15.95 3.02
N LEU A 48 13.85 -14.73 2.66
CA LEU A 48 13.95 -14.22 1.30
C LEU A 48 15.38 -14.25 0.79
N VAL A 49 16.39 -13.94 1.63
CA VAL A 49 17.82 -14.05 1.27
C VAL A 49 18.31 -15.50 1.18
N ALA A 50 17.70 -16.43 1.91
CA ALA A 50 17.98 -17.86 1.79
C ALA A 50 17.32 -18.50 0.56
N GLY A 51 16.45 -17.79 -0.16
CA GLY A 51 15.70 -18.32 -1.30
C GLY A 51 14.33 -18.87 -0.96
N ASN A 52 13.88 -18.70 0.28
CA ASN A 52 12.58 -19.17 0.74
C ASN A 52 11.57 -18.03 0.59
N VAL A 53 10.79 -18.08 -0.49
CA VAL A 53 9.82 -17.05 -0.86
C VAL A 53 8.44 -17.48 -0.38
N LEU A 54 7.96 -16.87 0.70
CA LEU A 54 6.60 -17.05 1.22
C LEU A 54 5.75 -15.84 0.81
N LEU A 55 4.86 -16.02 -0.16
CA LEU A 55 3.91 -15.00 -0.63
C LEU A 55 2.52 -15.62 -0.77
N ALA A 56 1.49 -14.90 -0.33
CA ALA A 56 0.08 -15.30 -0.38
C ALA A 56 -0.19 -16.69 0.23
N GLY A 57 0.60 -17.06 1.25
CA GLY A 57 0.53 -18.37 1.90
C GLY A 57 1.26 -19.50 1.17
N HIS A 58 1.84 -19.26 -0.01
CA HIS A 58 2.64 -20.23 -0.75
C HIS A 58 4.12 -20.08 -0.46
N LEU A 59 4.75 -21.15 0.03
CA LEU A 59 6.20 -21.23 0.21
C LEU A 59 6.83 -21.86 -1.05
N VAL A 60 7.76 -21.14 -1.65
CA VAL A 60 8.56 -21.61 -2.79
C VAL A 60 10.05 -21.54 -2.41
N GLU A 61 10.77 -22.65 -2.53
CA GLU A 61 12.19 -22.75 -2.23
C GLU A 61 13.02 -22.65 -3.52
N VAL A 62 13.67 -21.50 -3.71
CA VAL A 62 14.40 -21.13 -4.93
C VAL A 62 15.65 -20.30 -4.60
N PRO A 63 16.74 -20.91 -4.12
CA PRO A 63 17.97 -20.19 -3.72
C PRO A 63 18.60 -19.35 -4.84
N ASP A 64 18.56 -19.85 -6.08
CA ASP A 64 19.25 -19.28 -7.23
C ASP A 64 18.29 -18.72 -8.31
N THR A 65 16.99 -18.61 -8.03
CA THR A 65 16.00 -18.08 -8.98
C THR A 65 15.59 -16.67 -8.58
N ALA A 66 15.57 -15.75 -9.56
CA ALA A 66 15.02 -14.42 -9.31
C ALA A 66 13.50 -14.50 -9.14
N LEU A 67 12.94 -13.59 -8.33
CA LEU A 67 11.52 -13.58 -7.98
C LEU A 67 10.59 -13.69 -9.21
N TRP A 68 10.92 -12.99 -10.31
CA TRP A 68 10.07 -12.98 -11.51
C TRP A 68 10.34 -14.12 -12.50
N ASP A 69 11.18 -15.09 -12.14
CA ASP A 69 11.36 -16.35 -12.87
C ASP A 69 10.67 -17.53 -12.16
N ILE A 70 10.08 -17.29 -10.99
CA ILE A 70 9.27 -18.27 -10.28
C ILE A 70 7.97 -18.48 -11.03
N ALA A 71 7.62 -19.73 -11.33
CA ALA A 71 6.30 -20.09 -11.80
C ALA A 71 5.28 -19.87 -10.66
N ALA A 72 4.52 -18.79 -10.75
CA ALA A 72 3.56 -18.42 -9.71
C ALA A 72 2.48 -19.51 -9.54
N PRO A 73 2.24 -20.00 -8.31
CA PRO A 73 1.21 -21.02 -8.05
C PRO A 73 -0.20 -20.54 -8.40
N ASP A 74 -0.48 -19.26 -8.13
CA ASP A 74 -1.76 -18.64 -8.42
C ASP A 74 -1.65 -17.11 -8.64
N ALA A 75 -2.81 -16.48 -8.86
CA ALA A 75 -2.92 -15.04 -9.05
C ALA A 75 -2.59 -14.23 -7.78
N ALA A 76 -2.82 -14.79 -6.58
CA ALA A 76 -2.55 -14.10 -5.32
C ALA A 76 -1.04 -13.97 -5.06
N PHE A 77 -0.27 -15.03 -5.33
CA PHE A 77 1.20 -15.00 -5.32
C PHE A 77 1.73 -13.93 -6.27
N THR A 78 1.19 -13.90 -7.50
CA THR A 78 1.57 -12.89 -8.50
C THR A 78 1.26 -11.49 -7.99
N ALA A 79 0.07 -11.26 -7.43
CA ALA A 79 -0.32 -9.95 -6.90
C ALA A 79 0.62 -9.50 -5.78
N GLU A 80 0.93 -10.37 -4.81
CA GLU A 80 1.81 -10.04 -3.69
C GLU A 80 3.25 -9.75 -4.14
N ALA A 81 3.78 -10.54 -5.08
CA ALA A 81 5.10 -10.28 -5.68
C ALA A 81 5.15 -8.89 -6.34
N HIS A 82 4.12 -8.54 -7.13
CA HIS A 82 4.02 -7.25 -7.83
C HIS A 82 3.66 -6.07 -6.92
N GLY A 83 3.22 -6.32 -5.68
CA GLY A 83 2.93 -5.31 -4.66
C GLY A 83 4.16 -4.82 -3.87
N PHE A 84 5.30 -5.51 -3.97
CA PHE A 84 6.58 -5.11 -3.35
C PHE A 84 6.60 -5.04 -1.81
N ALA A 85 5.66 -5.68 -1.12
CA ALA A 85 5.66 -5.74 0.35
C ALA A 85 6.93 -6.42 0.90
N TRP A 86 7.47 -7.40 0.17
CA TRP A 86 8.73 -8.09 0.48
C TRP A 86 9.95 -7.15 0.61
N LEU A 87 9.87 -5.92 0.06
CA LEU A 87 10.94 -4.94 0.18
C LEU A 87 11.11 -4.43 1.62
N ASP A 88 10.00 -4.34 2.37
CA ASP A 88 10.04 -4.02 3.80
C ASP A 88 10.83 -5.07 4.56
N ASP A 89 10.57 -6.35 4.28
CA ASP A 89 11.21 -7.49 4.94
C ASP A 89 12.73 -7.53 4.66
N LEU A 90 13.13 -7.29 3.41
CA LEU A 90 14.56 -7.18 3.05
C LEU A 90 15.25 -6.00 3.73
N ALA A 91 14.57 -4.85 3.81
CA ALA A 91 15.07 -3.68 4.51
C ALA A 91 15.24 -3.97 6.01
N ALA A 92 14.27 -4.65 6.64
CA ALA A 92 14.33 -5.05 8.04
C ALA A 92 15.47 -6.03 8.35
N TYR A 93 15.85 -6.89 7.40
CA TYR A 93 17.01 -7.77 7.57
C TYR A 93 18.35 -7.04 7.43
N GLY A 94 18.42 -5.98 6.60
CA GLY A 94 19.49 -4.97 6.64
C GLY A 94 20.90 -5.43 6.24
N THR A 95 21.05 -6.63 5.66
CA THR A 95 22.38 -7.14 5.23
C THR A 95 22.76 -6.70 3.82
N PRO A 96 24.06 -6.71 3.44
CA PRO A 96 24.48 -6.48 2.05
C PRO A 96 23.81 -7.42 1.05
N ALA A 97 23.59 -8.69 1.43
CA ALA A 97 22.88 -9.67 0.61
C ALA A 97 21.40 -9.31 0.43
N ALA A 98 20.73 -8.83 1.49
CA ALA A 98 19.35 -8.35 1.42
C ALA A 98 19.21 -7.15 0.48
N ARG A 99 20.12 -6.17 0.61
CA ARG A 99 20.18 -5.00 -0.29
C ARG A 99 20.40 -5.42 -1.73
N LYS A 100 21.38 -6.31 -1.99
CA LYS A 100 21.62 -6.82 -3.35
C LYS A 100 20.36 -7.49 -3.92
N ARG A 101 19.70 -8.35 -3.15
CA ARG A 101 18.46 -9.03 -3.57
C ARG A 101 17.33 -8.05 -3.88
N ALA A 102 17.13 -7.06 -3.01
CA ALA A 102 16.13 -6.01 -3.20
C ALA A 102 16.35 -5.25 -4.51
N GLN A 103 17.60 -4.87 -4.79
CA GLN A 103 17.94 -4.19 -6.02
C GLN A 103 17.81 -5.12 -7.24
N ASP A 104 18.36 -6.33 -7.21
CA ASP A 104 18.29 -7.26 -8.34
C ASP A 104 16.83 -7.56 -8.74
N TRP A 105 15.94 -7.79 -7.77
CA TRP A 105 14.52 -7.99 -8.05
C TRP A 105 13.85 -6.71 -8.55
N THR A 106 14.16 -5.55 -7.99
CA THR A 106 13.58 -4.28 -8.46
C THR A 106 13.99 -3.96 -9.91
N TRP A 107 15.26 -4.11 -10.26
CA TRP A 107 15.73 -3.88 -11.63
C TRP A 107 15.27 -4.98 -12.59
N GLY A 108 15.18 -6.23 -12.14
CA GLY A 108 14.54 -7.30 -12.90
C GLY A 108 13.08 -6.96 -13.24
N TRP A 109 12.35 -6.34 -12.31
CA TRP A 109 11.00 -5.84 -12.56
C TRP A 109 10.98 -4.70 -13.58
N ILE A 110 11.86 -3.72 -13.45
CA ILE A 110 11.97 -2.59 -14.41
C ILE A 110 12.21 -3.12 -15.82
N ALA A 111 13.13 -4.07 -15.98
CA ALA A 111 13.47 -4.66 -17.26
C ALA A 111 12.28 -5.43 -17.90
N ARG A 112 11.54 -6.21 -17.10
CA ARG A 112 10.45 -7.07 -17.58
C ARG A 112 9.13 -6.32 -17.78
N PHE A 113 8.78 -5.42 -16.85
CA PHE A 113 7.43 -4.86 -16.73
C PHE A 113 7.39 -3.32 -16.76
N GLY A 114 8.55 -2.64 -16.63
CA GLY A 114 8.65 -1.18 -16.54
C GLY A 114 8.14 -0.44 -17.79
N ALA A 115 8.07 -1.10 -18.94
CA ALA A 115 7.45 -0.58 -20.17
C ALA A 115 5.91 -0.66 -20.17
N VAL A 116 5.28 -0.81 -19.01
CA VAL A 116 3.82 -0.93 -18.86
C VAL A 116 3.29 -2.12 -19.65
N ARG A 117 3.83 -3.30 -19.33
CA ARG A 117 3.51 -4.59 -19.95
C ARG A 117 3.44 -5.67 -18.88
N GLY A 118 2.64 -6.70 -19.16
CA GLY A 118 2.54 -7.88 -18.30
C GLY A 118 1.74 -7.66 -17.00
N PRO A 119 1.81 -8.63 -16.08
CA PRO A 119 1.12 -8.57 -14.79
C PRO A 119 1.61 -7.42 -13.89
N GLY A 120 0.80 -7.08 -12.88
CA GLY A 120 1.12 -6.09 -11.85
C GLY A 120 0.78 -4.63 -12.18
N TRP A 121 0.14 -4.40 -13.33
CA TRP A 121 -0.45 -3.11 -13.72
C TRP A 121 -1.93 -3.05 -13.38
N THR A 122 -2.25 -3.28 -12.11
CA THR A 122 -3.53 -2.89 -11.51
C THR A 122 -3.31 -1.64 -10.66
N PRO A 123 -4.32 -0.79 -10.44
CA PRO A 123 -4.09 0.47 -9.76
C PRO A 123 -3.66 0.30 -8.30
N ASP A 124 -4.23 -0.68 -7.59
CA ASP A 124 -3.91 -1.05 -6.22
C ASP A 124 -2.45 -1.51 -6.07
N LEU A 125 -2.01 -2.50 -6.84
CA LEU A 125 -0.62 -2.98 -6.85
C LEU A 125 0.37 -1.88 -7.25
N THR A 126 -0.01 -1.02 -8.19
CA THR A 126 0.83 0.11 -8.61
C THR A 126 0.95 1.14 -7.49
N GLY A 127 -0.13 1.41 -6.74
CA GLY A 127 -0.11 2.26 -5.56
C GLY A 127 0.82 1.72 -4.47
N ARG A 128 0.65 0.45 -4.08
CA ARG A 128 1.51 -0.24 -3.11
C ARG A 128 2.99 -0.16 -3.51
N ARG A 129 3.29 -0.48 -4.77
CA ARG A 129 4.66 -0.51 -5.30
C ARG A 129 5.30 0.87 -5.32
N ILE A 130 4.58 1.93 -5.71
CA ILE A 130 5.07 3.31 -5.64
C ILE A 130 5.47 3.66 -4.20
N ILE A 131 4.59 3.39 -3.23
CA ILE A 131 4.85 3.70 -1.82
C ILE A 131 6.15 3.01 -1.37
N ARG A 132 6.28 1.70 -1.64
CA ARG A 132 7.46 0.92 -1.25
C ARG A 132 8.75 1.38 -1.92
N TRP A 133 8.70 1.74 -3.21
CA TRP A 133 9.88 2.26 -3.90
C TRP A 133 10.34 3.61 -3.35
N ILE A 134 9.40 4.45 -2.93
CA ILE A 134 9.72 5.75 -2.34
C ILE A 134 10.27 5.57 -0.92
N HIS A 135 9.61 4.77 -0.08
CA HIS A 135 10.07 4.45 1.28
C HIS A 135 11.49 3.87 1.29
N HIS A 136 11.81 3.00 0.33
CA HIS A 136 13.09 2.29 0.26
C HIS A 136 14.03 2.85 -0.82
N ALA A 137 13.84 4.10 -1.25
CA ALA A 137 14.63 4.71 -2.31
C ALA A 137 16.14 4.70 -1.99
N THR A 138 16.53 4.99 -0.76
CA THR A 138 17.94 4.97 -0.32
C THR A 138 18.55 3.58 -0.45
N LEU A 139 17.83 2.53 -0.03
CA LEU A 139 18.25 1.14 -0.16
C LEU A 139 18.41 0.73 -1.64
N LEU A 140 17.44 1.11 -2.46
CA LEU A 140 17.40 0.74 -3.88
C LEU A 140 18.50 1.46 -4.69
N LEU A 141 18.68 2.76 -4.49
CA LEU A 141 19.63 3.57 -5.27
C LEU A 141 21.07 3.50 -4.75
N TRP A 142 21.32 2.85 -3.61
CA TRP A 142 22.66 2.73 -3.04
C TRP A 142 23.65 2.10 -4.03
N GLY A 143 24.69 2.87 -4.39
CA GLY A 143 25.77 2.43 -5.28
C GLY A 143 25.37 2.28 -6.74
N ARG A 144 24.21 2.78 -7.15
CA ARG A 144 23.73 2.74 -8.54
C ARG A 144 24.30 3.89 -9.35
N ASP A 145 24.56 3.62 -10.62
CA ASP A 145 25.04 4.65 -11.53
C ASP A 145 23.90 5.58 -11.99
N ARG A 146 24.27 6.58 -12.81
CA ARG A 146 23.33 7.56 -13.34
C ARG A 146 22.26 6.92 -14.24
N ALA A 147 22.64 6.00 -15.12
CA ALA A 147 21.72 5.38 -16.08
C ALA A 147 20.70 4.49 -15.35
N GLU A 148 21.15 3.75 -14.35
CA GLU A 148 20.29 2.94 -13.47
C GLU A 148 19.32 3.80 -12.66
N SER A 149 19.81 4.91 -12.10
CA SER A 149 19.00 5.87 -11.37
C SER A 149 17.94 6.51 -12.28
N GLU A 150 18.32 6.92 -13.50
CA GLU A 150 17.38 7.46 -14.49
C GLU A 150 16.33 6.42 -14.92
N ALA A 151 16.69 5.14 -15.05
CA ALA A 151 15.75 4.06 -15.33
C ALA A 151 14.75 3.87 -14.19
N PHE A 152 15.21 3.92 -12.93
CA PHE A 152 14.36 3.88 -11.75
C PHE A 152 13.34 5.04 -11.74
N TYR A 153 13.80 6.29 -11.91
CA TYR A 153 12.92 7.46 -11.92
C TYR A 153 11.94 7.47 -13.10
N ARG A 154 12.35 6.95 -14.27
CA ARG A 154 11.48 6.77 -15.43
C ARG A 154 10.38 5.77 -15.15
N ALA A 155 10.72 4.62 -14.56
CA ALA A 155 9.74 3.60 -14.19
C ALA A 155 8.76 4.11 -13.12
N LEU A 156 9.24 4.82 -12.11
CA LEU A 156 8.40 5.40 -11.06
C LEU A 156 7.46 6.49 -11.61
N ALA A 157 7.96 7.34 -12.51
CA ALA A 157 7.14 8.33 -13.23
C ALA A 157 6.06 7.68 -14.10
N ALA A 158 6.39 6.62 -14.84
CA ALA A 158 5.42 5.89 -15.66
C ALA A 158 4.30 5.29 -14.80
N GLN A 159 4.65 4.72 -13.65
CA GLN A 159 3.68 4.20 -12.68
C GLN A 159 2.74 5.29 -12.16
N ALA A 160 3.27 6.45 -11.76
CA ALA A 160 2.46 7.57 -11.29
C ALA A 160 1.49 8.08 -12.37
N VAL A 161 1.96 8.20 -13.62
CA VAL A 161 1.12 8.64 -14.75
C VAL A 161 0.03 7.61 -15.08
N TYR A 162 0.37 6.31 -15.11
CA TYR A 162 -0.63 5.26 -15.27
C TYR A 162 -1.71 5.36 -14.18
N LEU A 163 -1.27 5.43 -12.92
CA LEU A 163 -2.16 5.43 -11.77
C LEU A 163 -3.07 6.66 -11.75
N SER A 164 -2.56 7.83 -12.16
CA SER A 164 -3.33 9.09 -12.24
C SER A 164 -4.54 8.98 -13.16
N ARG A 165 -4.49 8.08 -14.13
CA ARG A 165 -5.57 7.84 -15.12
C ARG A 165 -6.44 6.65 -14.76
N ARG A 166 -5.96 5.70 -13.97
CA ARG A 166 -6.61 4.39 -13.77
C ARG A 166 -6.99 4.08 -12.33
N TRP A 167 -6.68 4.93 -11.35
CA TRP A 167 -7.04 4.66 -9.96
C TRP A 167 -8.53 4.31 -9.76
N HIS A 168 -9.46 4.95 -10.49
CA HIS A 168 -10.90 4.66 -10.42
C HIS A 168 -11.29 3.23 -10.85
N ALA A 169 -10.40 2.52 -11.56
CA ALA A 169 -10.64 1.14 -11.97
C ALA A 169 -10.24 0.11 -10.92
N ALA A 170 -9.63 0.54 -9.80
CA ALA A 170 -9.48 -0.31 -8.64
C ALA A 170 -10.86 -0.67 -8.09
N ALA A 171 -10.97 -1.88 -7.53
CA ALA A 171 -12.17 -2.29 -6.81
C ALA A 171 -12.47 -1.28 -5.67
N PRO A 172 -13.75 -1.01 -5.35
CA PRO A 172 -14.12 -0.12 -4.25
C PRO A 172 -13.47 -0.52 -2.91
N GLY A 173 -13.29 0.46 -2.01
CA GLY A 173 -12.66 0.25 -0.70
C GLY A 173 -11.13 0.29 -0.73
N LEU A 174 -10.48 -0.63 0.00
CA LEU A 174 -9.02 -0.67 0.22
C LEU A 174 -8.18 -0.52 -1.07
N PRO A 175 -8.48 -1.18 -2.20
CA PRO A 175 -7.70 -1.06 -3.42
C PRO A 175 -7.63 0.39 -3.96
N GLN A 176 -8.69 1.19 -3.77
CA GLN A 176 -8.69 2.62 -4.13
C GLN A 176 -7.87 3.46 -3.15
N PHE A 177 -7.90 3.15 -1.85
CA PHE A 177 -7.03 3.80 -0.86
C PHE A 177 -5.56 3.59 -1.18
N GLU A 178 -5.16 2.38 -1.56
CA GLU A 178 -3.79 2.05 -1.96
C GLU A 178 -3.35 2.82 -3.20
N ALA A 179 -4.21 2.85 -4.22
CA ALA A 179 -3.98 3.59 -5.45
C ALA A 179 -3.81 5.10 -5.19
N LEU A 180 -4.73 5.71 -4.45
CA LEU A 180 -4.71 7.14 -4.17
C LEU A 180 -3.55 7.53 -3.24
N THR A 181 -3.24 6.72 -2.24
CA THR A 181 -2.09 6.95 -1.35
C THR A 181 -0.79 6.91 -2.15
N GLY A 182 -0.62 5.95 -3.07
CA GLY A 182 0.52 5.91 -3.97
C GLY A 182 0.65 7.16 -4.85
N LEU A 183 -0.47 7.70 -5.35
CA LEU A 183 -0.46 8.96 -6.11
C LEU A 183 -0.07 10.17 -5.26
N VAL A 184 -0.57 10.24 -4.03
CA VAL A 184 -0.19 11.29 -3.07
C VAL A 184 1.31 11.25 -2.83
N TYR A 185 1.88 10.08 -2.57
CA TYR A 185 3.33 9.89 -2.41
C TYR A 185 4.11 10.28 -3.67
N ALA A 186 3.71 9.78 -4.85
CA ALA A 186 4.38 10.13 -6.10
C ALA A 186 4.38 11.65 -6.36
N GLY A 187 3.24 12.31 -6.15
CA GLY A 187 3.12 13.75 -6.39
C GLY A 187 3.94 14.59 -5.41
N GLN A 188 4.13 14.14 -4.18
CA GLN A 188 4.89 14.88 -3.17
C GLN A 188 6.39 14.61 -3.23
N SER A 189 6.78 13.38 -3.51
CA SER A 189 8.19 12.98 -3.45
C SER A 189 8.91 13.18 -4.77
N LEU A 190 8.26 13.17 -5.94
CA LEU A 190 8.93 13.17 -7.25
C LEU A 190 8.96 14.54 -7.91
N ILE A 191 10.16 14.98 -8.30
CA ILE A 191 10.35 16.19 -9.10
C ILE A 191 9.65 16.03 -10.45
N GLY A 192 8.72 16.94 -10.75
CA GLY A 192 7.94 16.96 -11.99
C GLY A 192 6.61 16.20 -11.92
N MET A 193 6.18 15.76 -10.74
CA MET A 193 4.86 15.10 -10.51
C MET A 193 3.94 15.87 -9.56
N GLU A 194 4.31 17.09 -9.16
CA GLU A 194 3.63 17.92 -8.17
C GLU A 194 2.16 18.21 -8.54
N ARG A 195 1.86 18.28 -9.85
CA ARG A 195 0.49 18.45 -10.38
C ARG A 195 -0.47 17.33 -9.95
N LEU A 196 0.04 16.16 -9.55
CA LEU A 196 -0.78 15.02 -9.13
C LEU A 196 -1.30 15.17 -7.70
N VAL A 197 -0.67 16.01 -6.88
CA VAL A 197 -0.98 16.12 -5.44
C VAL A 197 -2.44 16.55 -5.22
N THR A 198 -2.84 17.72 -5.73
CA THR A 198 -4.19 18.26 -5.47
C THR A 198 -5.31 17.35 -5.95
N PRO A 199 -5.29 16.78 -7.18
CA PRO A 199 -6.31 15.82 -7.60
C PRO A 199 -6.34 14.56 -6.74
N ALA A 200 -5.18 14.02 -6.36
CA ALA A 200 -5.09 12.79 -5.56
C ALA A 200 -5.59 13.01 -4.12
N THR A 201 -5.22 14.11 -3.47
CA THR A 201 -5.70 14.43 -2.11
C THR A 201 -7.20 14.75 -2.09
N THR A 202 -7.71 15.41 -3.13
CA THR A 202 -9.15 15.64 -3.29
C THR A 202 -9.91 14.33 -3.44
N ALA A 203 -9.42 13.43 -4.30
CA ALA A 203 -10.01 12.12 -4.49
C ALA A 203 -9.95 11.27 -3.21
N LEU A 204 -8.82 11.28 -2.50
CA LEU A 204 -8.66 10.57 -1.23
C LEU A 204 -9.64 11.09 -0.17
N SER A 205 -9.86 12.41 -0.12
CA SER A 205 -10.84 13.02 0.79
C SER A 205 -12.26 12.52 0.51
N ARG A 206 -12.68 12.51 -0.76
CA ARG A 206 -13.99 11.99 -1.17
C ARG A 206 -14.13 10.49 -0.88
N LEU A 207 -13.06 9.72 -1.07
CA LEU A 207 -13.07 8.31 -0.73
C LEU A 207 -13.25 8.08 0.77
N CYS A 208 -12.58 8.88 1.62
CA CYS A 208 -12.79 8.83 3.06
C CYS A 208 -14.26 9.11 3.44
N GLU A 209 -14.88 10.11 2.82
CA GLU A 209 -16.30 10.46 3.07
C GLU A 209 -17.26 9.36 2.61
N ALA A 210 -16.91 8.63 1.54
CA ALA A 210 -17.75 7.58 0.97
C ALA A 210 -17.62 6.23 1.69
N GLU A 211 -16.40 5.88 2.12
CA GLU A 211 -16.07 4.53 2.62
C GLU A 211 -15.96 4.45 4.13
N VAL A 212 -15.76 5.58 4.84
CA VAL A 212 -15.62 5.59 6.30
C VAL A 212 -16.86 6.21 6.94
N ASP A 213 -17.63 5.38 7.64
CA ASP A 213 -18.86 5.83 8.27
C ASP A 213 -18.62 6.73 9.51
N ALA A 214 -19.70 7.09 10.21
CA ALA A 214 -19.62 7.92 11.41
C ALA A 214 -18.97 7.20 12.61
N GLU A 215 -19.01 5.87 12.64
CA GLU A 215 -18.49 5.00 13.69
C GLU A 215 -17.05 4.55 13.41
N GLY A 216 -16.50 4.90 12.23
CA GLY A 216 -15.15 4.53 11.79
C GLY A 216 -15.08 3.17 11.13
N GLY A 217 -16.22 2.61 10.72
CA GLY A 217 -16.31 1.37 9.99
C GLY A 217 -16.11 1.54 8.48
N ILE A 218 -15.82 0.42 7.81
CA ILE A 218 -15.75 0.30 6.35
C ILE A 218 -16.68 -0.81 5.85
N PRO A 219 -17.14 -0.77 4.58
CA PRO A 219 -18.13 -1.71 4.06
C PRO A 219 -17.72 -3.19 4.11
N THR A 220 -16.42 -3.51 4.01
CA THR A 220 -15.96 -4.91 4.04
C THR A 220 -16.14 -5.57 5.40
N ARG A 221 -16.31 -4.75 6.46
CA ARG A 221 -16.37 -5.19 7.87
C ARG A 221 -15.17 -6.05 8.29
N ASN A 222 -14.07 -6.01 7.53
CA ASN A 222 -12.86 -6.75 7.81
C ASN A 222 -11.91 -5.87 8.66
N PRO A 223 -11.60 -6.26 9.91
CA PRO A 223 -10.70 -5.47 10.77
C PRO A 223 -9.29 -5.30 10.20
N GLU A 224 -8.78 -6.27 9.44
CA GLU A 224 -7.45 -6.18 8.81
C GLU A 224 -7.46 -5.16 7.67
N ASP A 225 -8.49 -5.14 6.83
CA ASP A 225 -8.65 -4.10 5.81
C ASP A 225 -8.74 -2.70 6.44
N LEU A 226 -9.48 -2.57 7.56
CA LEU A 226 -9.60 -1.31 8.29
C LEU A 226 -8.24 -0.83 8.84
N LEU A 227 -7.41 -1.76 9.33
CA LEU A 227 -6.05 -1.46 9.77
C LEU A 227 -5.17 -0.99 8.60
N GLU A 228 -5.27 -1.62 7.44
CA GLU A 228 -4.53 -1.19 6.26
C GLU A 228 -4.98 0.20 5.77
N VAL A 229 -6.29 0.49 5.80
CA VAL A 229 -6.82 1.85 5.52
C VAL A 229 -6.25 2.87 6.50
N LEU A 230 -6.27 2.60 7.82
CA LEU A 230 -5.68 3.53 8.80
C LEU A 230 -4.19 3.75 8.53
N THR A 231 -3.45 2.68 8.25
CA THR A 231 -2.01 2.74 7.93
C THR A 231 -1.76 3.65 6.72
N LEU A 232 -2.51 3.47 5.63
CA LEU A 232 -2.36 4.28 4.42
C LEU A 232 -2.71 5.75 4.67
N LEU A 233 -3.80 6.02 5.40
CA LEU A 233 -4.22 7.39 5.72
C LEU A 233 -3.22 8.12 6.61
N THR A 234 -2.69 7.45 7.64
CA THR A 234 -1.65 8.02 8.50
C THR A 234 -0.38 8.29 7.73
N TRP A 235 0.04 7.39 6.85
CA TRP A 235 1.17 7.61 5.94
C TRP A 235 0.95 8.78 4.98
N ALA A 236 -0.25 8.93 4.42
CA ALA A 236 -0.60 10.04 3.54
C ALA A 236 -0.59 11.37 4.31
N ALA A 237 -1.17 11.39 5.51
CA ALA A 237 -1.22 12.56 6.37
C ALA A 237 0.18 13.02 6.79
N SER A 238 1.03 12.09 7.25
CA SER A 238 2.42 12.42 7.61
C SER A 238 3.22 12.95 6.41
N ALA A 239 3.08 12.33 5.23
CA ALA A 239 3.74 12.83 4.02
C ALA A 239 3.31 14.27 3.70
N MET A 240 2.00 14.57 3.76
CA MET A 240 1.49 15.93 3.56
C MET A 240 2.09 16.92 4.58
N THR A 241 2.10 16.56 5.86
CA THR A 241 2.67 17.40 6.93
C THR A 241 4.16 17.68 6.70
N GLU A 242 4.95 16.67 6.36
CA GLU A 242 6.38 16.82 6.06
C GLU A 242 6.64 17.69 4.83
N ALA A 243 5.75 17.63 3.83
CA ALA A 243 5.79 18.51 2.67
C ALA A 243 5.25 19.93 2.94
N GLY A 244 4.91 20.26 4.19
CA GLY A 244 4.34 21.56 4.57
C GLY A 244 2.92 21.80 4.03
N ARG A 245 2.19 20.73 3.70
CA ARG A 245 0.83 20.79 3.16
C ARG A 245 -0.21 20.46 4.23
N PRO A 246 -1.36 21.15 4.26
CA PRO A 246 -2.42 20.82 5.19
C PRO A 246 -3.03 19.45 4.86
N VAL A 247 -3.28 18.66 5.89
CA VAL A 247 -4.04 17.41 5.77
C VAL A 247 -5.52 17.76 5.58
N PRO A 248 -6.21 17.25 4.54
CA PRO A 248 -7.63 17.50 4.36
C PRO A 248 -8.48 17.04 5.55
N ALA A 249 -9.52 17.82 5.89
CA ALA A 249 -10.38 17.56 7.05
C ALA A 249 -11.04 16.17 7.01
N ALA A 250 -11.46 15.70 5.82
CA ALA A 250 -12.03 14.37 5.64
C ALA A 250 -11.04 13.26 5.99
N VAL A 251 -9.78 13.38 5.58
CA VAL A 251 -8.71 12.43 5.91
C VAL A 251 -8.44 12.42 7.41
N ALA A 252 -8.30 13.59 8.02
CA ALA A 252 -8.10 13.73 9.46
C ALA A 252 -9.28 13.13 10.25
N THR A 253 -10.51 13.37 9.81
CA THR A 253 -11.73 12.83 10.42
C THR A 253 -11.81 11.31 10.29
N ALA A 254 -11.45 10.75 9.14
CA ALA A 254 -11.40 9.29 8.97
C ALA A 254 -10.39 8.66 9.94
N ILE A 255 -9.18 9.21 10.06
CA ILE A 255 -8.16 8.73 11.01
C ILE A 255 -8.70 8.75 12.46
N THR A 256 -9.36 9.83 12.88
CA THR A 256 -9.87 9.96 14.25
C THR A 256 -11.06 9.05 14.55
N ARG A 257 -11.85 8.66 13.54
CA ARG A 257 -12.95 7.70 13.67
C ARG A 257 -12.48 6.24 13.66
N ILE A 258 -11.57 5.89 12.75
CA ILE A 258 -11.09 4.51 12.58
C ILE A 258 -10.30 4.04 13.82
N ALA A 259 -9.48 4.91 14.41
CA ALA A 259 -8.62 4.50 15.53
C ALA A 259 -9.41 3.94 16.75
N PRO A 260 -10.49 4.58 17.25
CA PRO A 260 -11.38 3.99 18.24
C PRO A 260 -12.05 2.67 17.80
N ALA A 261 -12.48 2.56 16.54
CA ALA A 261 -13.08 1.32 16.02
C ALA A 261 -12.09 0.15 16.09
N LEU A 262 -10.85 0.34 15.64
CA LEU A 262 -9.81 -0.69 15.73
C LEU A 262 -9.45 -1.06 17.19
N ARG A 263 -9.50 -0.11 18.13
CA ARG A 263 -9.35 -0.42 19.57
C ARG A 263 -10.49 -1.28 20.10
N CYS A 264 -11.71 -1.09 19.60
CA CYS A 264 -12.86 -1.94 19.92
C CYS A 264 -12.68 -3.35 19.37
N LEU A 265 -12.07 -3.49 18.18
CA LEU A 265 -11.86 -4.77 17.49
C LEU A 265 -10.59 -5.51 17.92
N ARG A 266 -9.85 -4.97 18.88
CA ARG A 266 -8.64 -5.56 19.46
C ARG A 266 -8.99 -6.52 20.60
N HIS A 267 -8.47 -7.73 20.54
CA HIS A 267 -8.52 -8.70 21.64
C HIS A 267 -7.57 -8.32 22.79
N ALA A 268 -7.74 -8.97 23.94
CA ALA A 268 -6.91 -8.74 25.12
C ALA A 268 -5.43 -9.15 24.96
N ASP A 269 -5.14 -10.06 24.01
CA ASP A 269 -3.78 -10.47 23.62
C ASP A 269 -3.08 -9.45 22.72
N GLY A 270 -3.84 -8.48 22.21
CA GLY A 270 -3.34 -7.40 21.39
C GLY A 270 -3.62 -7.56 19.89
N ASP A 271 -4.06 -8.73 19.46
CA ASP A 271 -4.35 -9.07 18.06
C ASP A 271 -5.73 -8.53 17.63
N LEU A 272 -5.95 -8.41 16.32
CA LEU A 272 -7.27 -8.09 15.78
C LEU A 272 -8.19 -9.31 15.75
N ALA A 273 -9.48 -9.06 15.95
CA ALA A 273 -10.52 -10.05 15.71
C ALA A 273 -10.52 -10.51 14.25
N ARG A 274 -10.70 -11.81 14.04
CA ARG A 274 -10.64 -12.43 12.71
C ARG A 274 -12.05 -12.59 12.14
N PHE A 275 -12.47 -11.65 11.33
CA PHE A 275 -13.76 -11.65 10.64
C PHE A 275 -13.60 -11.41 9.14
N HIS A 276 -14.57 -11.89 8.35
CA HIS A 276 -14.64 -11.65 6.90
C HIS A 276 -13.37 -11.99 6.11
N GLY A 277 -12.65 -13.05 6.51
CA GLY A 277 -11.42 -13.49 5.85
C GLY A 277 -10.16 -12.76 6.32
N GLY A 278 -10.28 -11.78 7.21
CA GLY A 278 -9.15 -11.09 7.84
C GLY A 278 -8.40 -11.97 8.84
N GLY A 279 -7.08 -11.83 8.85
CA GLY A 279 -6.19 -12.42 9.83
C GLY A 279 -6.10 -11.60 11.12
N LYS A 280 -5.13 -11.95 11.96
CA LYS A 280 -4.82 -11.20 13.20
C LYS A 280 -4.03 -9.90 12.96
N GLY A 281 -3.62 -9.64 11.72
CA GLY A 281 -2.63 -8.62 11.40
C GLY A 281 -1.20 -9.03 11.72
N VAL A 282 -0.24 -8.21 11.29
CA VAL A 282 1.18 -8.35 11.64
C VAL A 282 1.41 -7.82 13.07
N GLU A 283 2.19 -8.55 13.86
CA GLU A 283 2.53 -8.18 15.23
C GLU A 283 3.08 -6.75 15.30
N GLY A 284 2.58 -5.95 16.25
CA GLY A 284 2.97 -4.55 16.44
C GLY A 284 2.42 -3.55 15.40
N ARG A 285 1.89 -3.98 14.25
CA ARG A 285 1.35 -3.08 13.21
C ARG A 285 0.15 -2.27 13.71
N LEU A 286 -0.76 -2.91 14.45
CA LEU A 286 -1.91 -2.23 15.05
C LEU A 286 -1.47 -1.11 16.01
N ASP A 287 -0.54 -1.42 16.92
CA ASP A 287 -0.03 -0.44 17.89
C ASP A 287 0.68 0.72 17.20
N GLN A 288 1.48 0.43 16.16
CA GLN A 288 2.14 1.46 15.36
C GLN A 288 1.13 2.36 14.63
N ALA A 289 0.12 1.78 13.99
CA ALA A 289 -0.92 2.55 13.28
C ALA A 289 -1.72 3.44 14.24
N LEU A 290 -2.07 2.92 15.42
CA LEU A 290 -2.76 3.69 16.46
C LEU A 290 -1.88 4.81 17.05
N ALA A 291 -0.58 4.58 17.20
CA ALA A 291 0.36 5.61 17.63
C ALA A 291 0.52 6.70 16.56
N ALA A 292 0.67 6.31 15.29
CA ALA A 292 0.79 7.23 14.15
C ALA A 292 -0.48 8.06 13.93
N ALA A 293 -1.65 7.53 14.25
CA ALA A 293 -2.91 8.25 14.19
C ALA A 293 -2.95 9.45 15.16
N GLY A 294 -2.15 9.45 16.23
CA GLY A 294 -2.10 10.52 17.23
C GLY A 294 -3.43 10.79 17.95
N ALA A 295 -4.46 9.99 17.69
CA ALA A 295 -5.78 10.15 18.25
C ALA A 295 -5.76 9.72 19.72
N ARG A 296 -6.02 10.69 20.62
CA ARG A 296 -6.28 10.41 22.04
C ARG A 296 -7.36 9.32 22.15
N PRO A 297 -7.37 8.52 23.24
CA PRO A 297 -8.45 7.58 23.48
C PRO A 297 -9.80 8.34 23.41
N GLY A 298 -10.52 8.16 22.30
CA GLY A 298 -11.84 8.72 22.10
C GLY A 298 -12.90 7.82 22.70
N PHE A 299 -14.17 8.25 22.62
CA PHE A 299 -15.29 7.37 22.93
C PHE A 299 -15.23 6.15 22.00
N ALA A 300 -15.10 4.95 22.57
CA ALA A 300 -15.18 3.73 21.79
C ALA A 300 -16.63 3.59 21.28
N PRO A 301 -16.86 3.34 19.99
CA PRO A 301 -18.20 3.17 19.49
C PRO A 301 -18.86 1.95 20.17
N ALA A 302 -20.17 2.04 20.44
CA ALA A 302 -20.91 0.95 21.05
C ALA A 302 -20.93 -0.30 20.16
N ILE A 303 -20.95 -0.07 18.84
CA ILE A 303 -20.85 -1.08 17.79
C ILE A 303 -19.79 -0.58 16.80
N ALA A 304 -18.79 -1.41 16.48
CA ALA A 304 -17.76 -1.10 15.49
C ALA A 304 -17.91 -2.05 14.29
N MET A 305 -18.25 -1.55 13.10
CA MET A 305 -18.48 -2.37 11.91
C MET A 305 -19.51 -3.51 12.10
N GLY A 306 -20.53 -3.29 12.93
CA GLY A 306 -21.51 -4.32 13.32
C GLY A 306 -21.04 -5.27 14.43
N PHE A 307 -19.83 -5.08 14.99
CA PHE A 307 -19.31 -5.91 16.08
C PHE A 307 -19.43 -5.22 17.44
N VAL A 308 -19.80 -5.99 18.46
CA VAL A 308 -19.85 -5.56 19.86
C VAL A 308 -18.73 -6.22 20.64
N ARG A 309 -17.95 -5.43 21.39
CA ARG A 309 -16.96 -5.94 22.33
C ARG A 309 -17.51 -5.98 23.74
N LEU A 310 -17.44 -7.16 24.34
CA LEU A 310 -17.65 -7.39 25.77
C LEU A 310 -16.30 -7.70 26.42
N SER A 311 -16.02 -7.07 27.56
CA SER A 311 -14.80 -7.32 28.31
C SER A 311 -15.08 -7.58 29.79
N GLY A 312 -14.36 -8.54 30.36
CA GLY A 312 -14.43 -8.90 31.77
C GLY A 312 -13.09 -9.42 32.24
N ARG A 313 -12.38 -8.65 33.08
CA ARG A 313 -11.01 -8.94 33.51
C ARG A 313 -10.09 -9.22 32.31
N ARG A 314 -9.59 -10.46 32.18
CA ARG A 314 -8.68 -10.90 31.11
C ARG A 314 -9.41 -11.53 29.92
N THR A 315 -10.73 -11.59 29.97
CA THR A 315 -11.55 -12.18 28.91
C THR A 315 -12.14 -11.06 28.06
N SER A 316 -11.99 -11.18 26.75
CA SER A 316 -12.64 -10.33 25.76
C SER A 316 -13.41 -11.20 24.78
N VAL A 317 -14.66 -10.85 24.52
CA VAL A 317 -15.50 -11.47 23.49
C VAL A 317 -15.89 -10.38 22.51
N ILE A 318 -15.71 -10.63 21.22
CA ILE A 318 -16.15 -9.74 20.14
C ILE A 318 -17.18 -10.54 19.34
N VAL A 319 -18.40 -10.01 19.27
CA VAL A 319 -19.56 -10.71 18.69
C VAL A 319 -20.07 -9.91 17.51
N ASP A 320 -20.40 -10.61 16.43
CA ASP A 320 -21.15 -10.03 15.30
C ASP A 320 -22.61 -9.82 15.71
N ALA A 321 -23.04 -8.56 15.67
CA ALA A 321 -24.35 -8.08 16.09
C ALA A 321 -25.04 -7.24 14.99
N SER A 322 -24.68 -7.45 13.72
CA SER A 322 -25.28 -6.79 12.56
C SER A 322 -26.62 -7.35 12.13
#